data_AF-A0A1L6JG18-F1
#
_entry.id   AF-A0A1L6JG18-F1
#
_cell.length_a   1.000
_cell.length_b   1.000
_cell.length_c   1.000
_cell.angle_alpha   90.00
_cell.angle_beta   90.00
_cell.angle_gamma   90.00
#
_symmetry.space_group_name_H-M   'P 1'
#
loop_
_entity.id
_entity.type
_entity.pdbx_description
1 polymer ?
#
loop_
_entity_poly.entity_id
_entity_poly.type
_entity_poly.pdbx_seq_one_letter_code
_entity_poly.pdbx_strand_id
1 'polypeptide(L)'
;MRTLIADFGNYIGAPWWALITHEDLREWRPGMVDIRHYPEGASRRIIDKCRFRRDVIMRGCLLIETAATWSQLYERMELDSADRISIELGRRENLIEGVTVPCAKLGFCFGSCTFAGFTNARRAELAVGPAQTFGLFAFQRARQLSGSSVLLAPRPRLKPGQRDCIVLSGRGHRNKEIAYRLGLTERTVESYLRDACRAYGVRTAKELRVAAVLAGEIGIDEIYQLP
;
A
#
# COMPACT_ATOMS: atom_id res chain seq x y z
N MET A 1 -14.95 -5.31 -14.50
CA MET A 1 -14.66 -4.63 -13.22
C MET A 1 -15.41 -3.31 -13.08
N ARG A 2 -15.31 -2.38 -14.05
CA ARG A 2 -16.01 -1.08 -14.02
C ARG A 2 -17.52 -1.19 -13.73
N THR A 3 -18.25 -2.04 -14.46
CA THR A 3 -19.69 -2.27 -14.23
C THR A 3 -19.97 -2.80 -12.83
N LEU A 4 -19.20 -3.79 -12.37
CA LEU A 4 -19.38 -4.42 -11.07
C LEU A 4 -19.27 -3.42 -9.91
N ILE A 5 -18.28 -2.51 -9.94
CA ILE A 5 -18.20 -1.47 -8.90
C ILE A 5 -19.32 -0.43 -9.03
N ALA A 6 -19.75 -0.09 -10.24
CA ALA A 6 -20.88 0.82 -10.42
C ALA A 6 -22.16 0.25 -9.81
N ASP A 7 -22.46 -1.03 -10.07
CA ASP A 7 -23.64 -1.71 -9.52
C ASP A 7 -23.58 -1.78 -7.99
N PHE A 8 -22.40 -2.12 -7.45
CA PHE A 8 -22.21 -2.16 -6.00
C PHE A 8 -22.30 -0.76 -5.36
N GLY A 9 -21.72 0.26 -5.99
CA GLY A 9 -21.83 1.65 -5.57
C GLY A 9 -23.30 2.09 -5.48
N ASN A 10 -24.09 1.80 -6.51
CA ASN A 10 -25.53 2.04 -6.51
C ASN A 10 -26.24 1.30 -5.37
N TYR A 11 -25.91 0.02 -5.14
CA TYR A 11 -26.50 -0.79 -4.08
C TYR A 11 -26.25 -0.22 -2.68
N ILE A 12 -25.05 0.27 -2.39
CA ILE A 12 -24.73 0.89 -1.10
C ILE A 12 -25.08 2.39 -1.02
N GLY A 13 -25.62 2.97 -2.10
CA GLY A 13 -26.01 4.38 -2.15
C GLY A 13 -24.84 5.37 -2.30
N ALA A 14 -23.74 4.94 -2.92
CA ALA A 14 -22.58 5.77 -3.24
C ALA A 14 -22.53 6.11 -4.74
N PRO A 15 -22.80 7.37 -5.14
CA PRO A 15 -22.79 7.78 -6.54
C PRO A 15 -21.38 7.82 -7.15
N TRP A 16 -20.35 7.97 -6.32
CA TRP A 16 -18.97 8.09 -6.78
C TRP A 16 -18.11 6.96 -6.24
N TRP A 17 -17.12 6.54 -7.02
CA TRP A 17 -16.27 5.42 -6.63
C TRP A 17 -14.93 5.41 -7.37
N ALA A 18 -13.95 4.73 -6.77
CA ALA A 18 -12.62 4.56 -7.32
C ALA A 18 -11.97 3.26 -6.84
N LEU A 19 -11.32 2.53 -7.75
CA LEU A 19 -10.24 1.59 -7.46
C LEU A 19 -8.97 2.20 -8.04
N ILE A 20 -8.04 2.57 -7.18
CA ILE A 20 -6.77 3.17 -7.62
C ILE A 20 -5.57 2.72 -6.82
N THR A 21 -4.44 2.50 -7.49
CA THR A 21 -3.15 2.51 -6.81
C THR A 21 -2.75 3.95 -6.47
N HIS A 22 -2.06 4.13 -5.34
CA HIS A 22 -1.65 5.43 -4.81
C HIS A 22 -0.26 5.80 -5.36
N GLU A 23 -0.18 5.85 -6.68
CA GLU A 23 1.02 6.19 -7.45
C GLU A 23 0.67 7.18 -8.57
N ASP A 24 1.66 7.56 -9.38
CA ASP A 24 1.40 8.42 -10.54
C ASP A 24 0.68 7.62 -11.65
N LEU A 25 -0.64 7.85 -11.78
CA LEU A 25 -1.49 7.11 -12.73
C LEU A 25 -1.34 7.56 -14.19
N ARG A 26 -0.49 8.57 -14.48
CA ARG A 26 -0.30 9.07 -15.85
C ARG A 26 0.62 8.17 -16.68
N GLU A 27 1.44 7.35 -16.03
CA GLU A 27 2.33 6.38 -16.67
C GLU A 27 1.93 4.96 -16.26
N TRP A 28 1.44 4.17 -17.23
CA TRP A 28 1.00 2.81 -16.92
C TRP A 28 2.16 1.89 -16.51
N ARG A 29 1.91 1.10 -15.45
CA ARG A 29 2.83 0.06 -14.93
C ARG A 29 2.06 -1.25 -14.69
N PRO A 30 2.68 -2.42 -14.86
CA PRO A 30 2.00 -3.68 -14.58
C PRO A 30 1.57 -3.77 -13.11
N GLY A 31 0.28 -4.02 -12.88
CA GLY A 31 -0.32 -4.07 -11.55
C GLY A 31 -0.87 -2.73 -11.06
N MET A 32 -0.71 -1.67 -11.85
CA MET A 32 -1.38 -0.38 -11.62
C MET A 32 -2.89 -0.55 -11.85
N VAL A 33 -3.69 0.00 -10.94
CA VAL A 33 -5.15 0.00 -11.07
C VAL A 33 -5.61 1.43 -11.22
N ASP A 34 -6.37 1.72 -12.28
CA ASP A 34 -7.02 3.01 -12.48
C ASP A 34 -8.45 2.82 -13.02
N ILE A 35 -9.40 2.61 -12.12
CA ILE A 35 -10.82 2.46 -12.44
C ILE A 35 -11.62 3.40 -11.57
N ARG A 36 -12.07 4.52 -12.14
CA ARG A 36 -12.73 5.60 -11.38
C ARG A 36 -14.01 6.10 -12.05
N HIS A 37 -14.91 6.58 -11.20
CA HIS A 37 -16.02 7.44 -11.53
C HIS A 37 -16.11 8.51 -10.43
N TYR A 38 -15.38 9.60 -10.64
CA TYR A 38 -15.39 10.79 -9.80
C TYR A 38 -15.80 12.01 -10.63
N PRO A 39 -16.26 13.10 -9.99
CA PRO A 39 -16.40 14.39 -10.65
C PRO A 39 -15.10 14.78 -11.36
N GLU A 40 -15.21 15.35 -12.56
CA GLU A 40 -14.03 15.74 -13.36
C GLU A 40 -13.11 16.70 -12.59
N GLY A 41 -13.69 17.62 -11.80
CA GLY A 41 -12.94 18.55 -10.96
C GLY A 41 -12.03 17.85 -9.95
N ALA A 42 -12.56 16.88 -9.21
CA ALA A 42 -11.78 16.04 -8.29
C ALA A 42 -10.70 15.24 -9.01
N SER A 43 -11.05 14.55 -10.11
CA SER A 43 -10.11 13.76 -10.90
C SER A 43 -8.92 14.60 -11.40
N ARG A 44 -9.19 15.79 -11.95
CA ARG A 44 -8.16 16.72 -12.43
C ARG A 44 -7.27 17.26 -11.31
N ARG A 45 -7.86 17.56 -10.14
CA ARG A 45 -7.08 18.06 -8.99
C ARG A 45 -6.14 17.00 -8.42
N ILE A 46 -6.60 15.76 -8.31
CA ILE A 46 -5.86 14.69 -7.65
C ILE A 46 -4.81 14.08 -8.59
N ILE A 47 -5.20 13.73 -9.82
CA ILE A 47 -4.34 13.00 -10.77
C ILE A 47 -3.59 13.94 -11.69
N ASP A 48 -4.28 14.78 -12.48
CA ASP A 48 -3.63 15.59 -13.52
C ASP A 48 -2.63 16.59 -12.95
N LYS A 49 -2.92 17.16 -11.77
CA LYS A 49 -2.03 18.10 -11.05
C LYS A 49 -1.03 17.41 -10.11
N CYS A 50 -0.86 16.09 -10.19
CA CYS A 50 0.07 15.29 -9.37
C CYS A 50 -0.11 15.46 -7.85
N ARG A 51 -1.33 15.73 -7.38
CA ARG A 51 -1.60 15.96 -5.96
C ARG A 51 -1.96 14.68 -5.20
N PHE A 52 -1.92 13.51 -5.84
CA PHE A 52 -2.22 12.22 -5.22
C PHE A 52 -1.44 11.96 -3.91
N ARG A 53 -0.18 12.41 -3.80
CA ARG A 53 0.60 12.29 -2.53
C ARG A 53 0.07 13.15 -1.38
N ARG A 54 -0.61 14.25 -1.70
CA ARG A 54 -1.23 15.16 -0.72
C ARG A 54 -2.70 14.86 -0.48
N ASP A 55 -3.30 13.97 -1.28
CA ASP A 55 -4.69 13.61 -1.14
C ASP A 55 -4.97 13.10 0.27
N VAL A 56 -5.95 13.73 0.93
CA VAL A 56 -6.26 13.49 2.34
C VAL A 56 -6.76 12.05 2.53
N ILE A 57 -7.54 11.53 1.56
CA ILE A 57 -8.09 10.19 1.64
C ILE A 57 -7.00 9.15 1.44
N MET A 58 -6.08 9.34 0.48
CA MET A 58 -4.95 8.43 0.29
C MET A 58 -4.02 8.42 1.51
N ARG A 59 -3.68 9.58 2.07
CA ARG A 59 -2.86 9.67 3.29
C ARG A 59 -3.52 9.01 4.48
N GLY A 60 -4.80 9.30 4.73
CA GLY A 60 -5.55 8.67 5.82
C GLY A 60 -5.69 7.17 5.65
N CYS A 61 -5.83 6.69 4.41
CA CYS A 61 -5.94 5.27 4.10
C CYS A 61 -4.68 4.47 4.48
N LEU A 62 -3.50 5.10 4.54
CA LEU A 62 -2.27 4.47 5.03
C LEU A 62 -2.29 4.20 6.54
N LEU A 63 -3.21 4.81 7.29
CA LEU A 63 -3.28 4.75 8.76
C LEU A 63 -4.34 3.76 9.28
N ILE A 64 -4.96 2.99 8.38
CA ILE A 64 -6.07 2.08 8.71
C ILE A 64 -5.80 0.68 8.15
N GLU A 65 -6.28 -0.33 8.86
CA GLU A 65 -6.17 -1.74 8.47
C GLU A 65 -7.43 -2.25 7.74
N THR A 66 -8.58 -1.66 8.07
CA THR A 66 -9.89 -1.98 7.51
C THR A 66 -10.57 -0.72 7.01
N ALA A 67 -11.66 -0.89 6.26
CA ALA A 67 -12.44 0.20 5.72
C ALA A 67 -12.87 1.18 6.81
N ALA A 68 -12.76 2.47 6.51
CA ALA A 68 -13.17 3.54 7.41
C ALA A 68 -13.92 4.63 6.65
N THR A 69 -14.75 5.37 7.37
CA THR A 69 -15.38 6.59 6.83
C THR A 69 -14.33 7.70 6.67
N TRP A 70 -14.56 8.68 5.79
CA TRP A 70 -13.62 9.79 5.66
C TRP A 70 -13.57 10.64 6.93
N SER A 71 -14.68 10.81 7.64
CA SER A 71 -14.67 11.43 8.97
C SER A 71 -13.71 10.75 9.95
N GLN A 72 -13.73 9.41 10.02
CA GLN A 72 -12.77 8.64 10.83
C GLN A 72 -11.32 8.78 10.35
N LEU A 73 -11.09 8.94 9.04
CA LEU A 73 -9.76 9.23 8.51
C LEU A 73 -9.26 10.60 8.97
N TYR A 74 -10.12 11.62 8.90
CA TYR A 74 -9.77 12.99 9.30
C TYR A 74 -9.37 13.08 10.77
N GLU A 75 -10.02 12.32 11.65
CA GLU A 75 -9.69 12.25 13.08
C GLU A 75 -8.30 11.64 13.36
N ARG A 76 -7.75 10.86 12.42
CA ARG A 76 -6.45 10.20 12.54
C ARG A 76 -5.29 11.04 11.99
N MET A 77 -5.57 12.23 11.47
CA MET A 77 -4.58 13.06 10.79
C MET A 77 -4.53 14.47 11.35
N GLU A 78 -3.33 15.04 11.38
CA GLU A 78 -3.17 16.48 11.48
C GLU A 78 -3.46 17.12 10.11
N LEU A 79 -4.59 17.83 10.02
CA LEU A 79 -5.03 18.49 8.79
C LEU A 79 -4.61 19.95 8.75
N ASP A 80 -3.76 20.28 7.77
CA ASP A 80 -3.31 21.64 7.52
C ASP A 80 -4.36 22.48 6.76
N SER A 81 -4.03 23.75 6.47
CA SER A 81 -4.94 24.64 5.75
C SER A 81 -5.21 24.19 4.31
N ALA A 82 -4.22 23.61 3.63
CA ALA A 82 -4.37 23.13 2.27
C ALA A 82 -5.27 21.88 2.22
N ASP A 83 -5.20 21.02 3.22
CA ASP A 83 -6.07 19.85 3.37
C ASP A 83 -7.52 20.28 3.55
N ARG A 84 -7.77 21.26 4.43
CA ARG A 84 -9.11 21.81 4.66
C ARG A 84 -9.71 22.43 3.40
N ILE A 85 -8.91 23.14 2.61
CA ILE A 85 -9.32 23.66 1.30
C ILE A 85 -9.67 22.51 0.35
N SER A 86 -8.86 21.45 0.31
CA SER A 86 -9.13 20.29 -0.55
C SER A 86 -10.44 19.58 -0.18
N ILE A 87 -10.71 19.41 1.12
CA ILE A 87 -11.96 18.82 1.62
C ILE A 87 -13.16 19.69 1.22
N GLU A 88 -13.07 21.01 1.40
CA GLU A 88 -14.14 21.94 1.03
C GLU A 88 -14.41 21.95 -0.49
N LEU A 89 -13.35 21.88 -1.30
CA LEU A 89 -13.49 21.72 -2.75
C LEU A 89 -14.15 20.38 -3.15
N GLY A 90 -13.94 19.32 -2.37
CA GLY A 90 -14.65 18.05 -2.55
C GLY A 90 -16.13 18.18 -2.19
N ARG A 91 -16.45 18.82 -1.06
CA ARG A 91 -17.84 19.05 -0.62
C ARG A 91 -18.68 19.78 -1.67
N ARG A 92 -18.12 20.78 -2.34
CA ARG A 92 -18.77 21.52 -3.45
C ARG A 92 -19.08 20.65 -4.67
N GLU A 93 -18.42 19.51 -4.80
CA GLU A 93 -18.64 18.51 -5.86
C GLU A 93 -19.41 17.29 -5.35
N ASN A 94 -20.13 17.43 -4.23
CA ASN A 94 -20.87 16.37 -3.55
C ASN A 94 -20.01 15.20 -3.05
N LEU A 95 -18.71 15.41 -2.85
CA LEU A 95 -17.82 14.48 -2.14
C LEU A 95 -17.82 14.85 -0.65
N ILE A 96 -18.98 14.69 -0.01
CA ILE A 96 -19.22 15.10 1.38
C ILE A 96 -18.63 14.10 2.37
N GLU A 97 -18.93 12.82 2.14
CA GLU A 97 -18.54 11.70 2.98
C GLU A 97 -18.28 10.48 2.08
N GLY A 98 -17.46 9.56 2.57
CA GLY A 98 -17.05 8.36 1.84
C GLY A 98 -16.61 7.23 2.76
N VAL A 99 -16.45 6.06 2.18
CA VAL A 99 -15.81 4.90 2.80
C VAL A 99 -14.62 4.52 1.93
N THR A 100 -13.45 4.34 2.55
CA THR A 100 -12.23 3.92 1.85
C THR A 100 -11.68 2.65 2.46
N VAL A 101 -11.41 1.69 1.59
CA VAL A 101 -10.88 0.36 1.90
C VAL A 101 -9.40 0.32 1.54
N PRO A 102 -8.49 0.09 2.50
CA PRO A 102 -7.07 -0.07 2.21
C PRO A 102 -6.83 -1.40 1.48
N CYS A 103 -6.05 -1.35 0.39
CA CYS A 103 -5.77 -2.49 -0.49
C CYS A 103 -4.25 -2.73 -0.61
N ALA A 104 -3.61 -2.94 0.53
CA ALA A 104 -2.18 -3.21 0.63
C ALA A 104 -1.83 -4.61 0.12
N LYS A 105 -0.69 -4.72 -0.56
CA LYS A 105 -0.02 -6.00 -0.85
C LYS A 105 1.48 -5.74 -0.89
N LEU A 106 2.24 -6.49 -0.11
CA LEU A 106 3.69 -6.33 -0.06
C LEU A 106 4.31 -6.51 -1.44
N GLY A 107 5.20 -5.58 -1.81
CA GLY A 107 5.86 -5.56 -3.12
C GLY A 107 5.04 -4.93 -4.25
N PHE A 108 3.84 -4.44 -3.97
CA PHE A 108 3.03 -3.67 -4.91
C PHE A 108 2.80 -2.26 -4.37
N CYS A 109 2.56 -1.29 -5.26
CA CYS A 109 2.06 0.00 -4.84
C CYS A 109 0.79 -0.17 -4.00
N PHE A 110 0.74 0.55 -2.88
CA PHE A 110 -0.45 0.66 -2.05
C PHE A 110 -1.60 1.18 -2.91
N GLY A 111 -2.82 0.83 -2.55
CA GLY A 111 -4.00 1.31 -3.25
C GLY A 111 -5.23 1.25 -2.37
N SER A 112 -6.34 1.72 -2.90
CA SER A 112 -7.61 1.69 -2.19
C SER A 112 -8.79 1.48 -3.12
N CYS A 113 -9.88 0.98 -2.52
CA CYS A 113 -11.22 1.06 -3.09
C CYS A 113 -12.01 2.09 -2.29
N THR A 114 -12.56 3.10 -2.95
CA THR A 114 -13.31 4.18 -2.31
C THR A 114 -14.71 4.27 -2.89
N PHE A 115 -15.68 4.49 -2.01
CA PHE A 115 -17.07 4.82 -2.31
C PHE A 115 -17.38 6.16 -1.67
N ALA A 116 -17.96 7.10 -2.41
CA ALA A 116 -18.06 8.48 -2.00
C ALA A 116 -19.37 9.13 -2.40
N GLY A 117 -19.65 10.27 -1.78
CA GLY A 117 -20.87 11.05 -1.99
C GLY A 117 -22.04 10.62 -1.12
N PHE A 118 -21.76 10.02 0.05
CA PHE A 118 -22.81 9.79 1.03
C PHE A 118 -23.31 11.12 1.57
N THR A 119 -24.63 11.23 1.74
CA THR A 119 -25.28 12.45 2.22
C THR A 119 -25.04 12.72 3.70
N ASN A 120 -24.64 11.71 4.48
CA ASN A 120 -24.29 11.82 5.89
C ASN A 120 -23.40 10.66 6.36
N ALA A 121 -22.75 10.84 7.52
CA ALA A 121 -21.86 9.86 8.16
C ALA A 121 -22.54 8.52 8.45
N ARG A 122 -23.78 8.54 8.96
CA ARG A 122 -24.51 7.31 9.31
C ARG A 122 -24.69 6.36 8.13
N ARG A 123 -24.95 6.87 6.92
CA ARG A 123 -25.03 6.02 5.72
C ARG A 123 -23.68 5.43 5.34
N ALA A 124 -22.61 6.22 5.47
CA ALA A 124 -21.25 5.73 5.21
C ALA A 124 -20.86 4.64 6.24
N GLU A 125 -21.19 4.82 7.52
CA GLU A 125 -20.94 3.82 8.57
C GLU A 125 -21.59 2.47 8.26
N LEU A 126 -22.85 2.46 7.82
CA LEU A 126 -23.55 1.24 7.40
C LEU A 126 -22.89 0.56 6.19
N ALA A 127 -22.21 1.35 5.34
CA ALA A 127 -21.52 0.84 4.16
C ALA A 127 -20.12 0.28 4.45
N VAL A 128 -19.53 0.51 5.63
CA VAL A 128 -18.15 0.09 5.97
C VAL A 128 -17.93 -1.40 5.77
N GLY A 129 -18.77 -2.25 6.37
CA GLY A 129 -18.65 -3.72 6.28
C GLY A 129 -18.80 -4.24 4.84
N PRO A 130 -19.90 -3.91 4.12
CA PRO A 130 -20.06 -4.28 2.72
C PRO A 130 -18.90 -3.78 1.83
N ALA A 131 -18.50 -2.51 2.01
CA ALA A 131 -17.42 -1.91 1.23
C ALA A 131 -16.09 -2.63 1.48
N GLN A 132 -15.75 -3.00 2.72
CA GLN A 132 -14.54 -3.78 3.03
C GLN A 132 -14.46 -5.05 2.18
N THR A 133 -15.51 -5.87 2.23
CA THR A 133 -15.54 -7.16 1.53
C THR A 133 -15.46 -6.97 0.02
N PHE A 134 -16.29 -6.09 -0.53
CA PHE A 134 -16.31 -5.83 -1.97
C PHE A 134 -15.00 -5.21 -2.44
N GLY A 135 -14.55 -4.15 -1.78
CA GLY A 135 -13.44 -3.33 -2.20
C GLY A 135 -12.13 -4.11 -2.21
N LEU A 136 -11.87 -4.90 -1.17
CA LEU A 136 -10.69 -5.76 -1.11
C LEU A 136 -10.69 -6.78 -2.26
N PHE A 137 -11.82 -7.46 -2.49
CA PHE A 137 -11.97 -8.42 -3.58
C PHE A 137 -11.77 -7.75 -4.95
N ALA A 138 -12.51 -6.67 -5.21
CA ALA A 138 -12.54 -5.97 -6.48
C ALA A 138 -11.14 -5.42 -6.82
N PHE A 139 -10.44 -4.85 -5.82
CA PHE A 139 -9.09 -4.34 -6.01
C PHE A 139 -8.09 -5.45 -6.34
N GLN A 140 -8.11 -6.57 -5.61
CA GLN A 140 -7.25 -7.70 -5.89
C GLN A 140 -7.46 -8.24 -7.31
N ARG A 141 -8.71 -8.35 -7.74
CA ARG A 141 -9.06 -8.77 -9.11
C ARG A 141 -8.63 -7.76 -10.16
N ALA A 142 -8.85 -6.47 -9.94
CA ALA A 142 -8.41 -5.41 -10.84
C ALA A 142 -6.88 -5.41 -11.02
N ARG A 143 -6.14 -5.57 -9.91
CA ARG A 143 -4.67 -5.67 -9.92
C ARG A 143 -4.20 -6.90 -10.71
N GLN A 144 -4.83 -8.06 -10.51
CA GLN A 144 -4.51 -9.28 -11.28
C GLN A 144 -4.72 -9.07 -12.79
N LEU A 145 -5.84 -8.47 -13.18
CA LEU A 145 -6.17 -8.20 -14.59
C LEU A 145 -5.24 -7.14 -15.21
N SER A 146 -4.68 -6.25 -14.40
CA SER A 146 -3.75 -5.20 -14.85
C SER A 146 -2.30 -5.70 -15.02
N GLY A 147 -2.09 -7.02 -14.94
CA GLY A 147 -0.77 -7.66 -14.99
C GLY A 147 -0.06 -7.64 -13.64
N SER A 148 0.85 -8.60 -13.40
CA SER A 148 1.71 -8.62 -12.21
C SER A 148 3.16 -8.50 -12.65
N SER A 149 3.81 -7.38 -12.35
CA SER A 149 5.26 -7.20 -12.62
C SER A 149 6.13 -8.00 -11.65
N VAL A 150 5.59 -8.36 -10.48
CA VAL A 150 6.30 -9.24 -9.55
C VAL A 150 6.11 -10.66 -10.03
N LEU A 151 7.13 -11.19 -10.72
CA LEU A 151 7.28 -12.61 -11.00
C LEU A 151 6.96 -13.39 -9.72
N LEU A 152 5.90 -14.20 -9.79
CA LEU A 152 5.52 -15.21 -8.79
C LEU A 152 6.52 -16.38 -8.78
N ALA A 153 7.76 -16.15 -9.21
CA ALA A 153 8.82 -17.14 -9.04
C ALA A 153 8.91 -17.43 -7.52
N PRO A 154 8.94 -18.71 -7.12
CA PRO A 154 9.15 -19.07 -5.73
C PRO A 154 10.37 -18.32 -5.21
N ARG A 155 10.15 -17.42 -4.25
CA ARG A 155 11.27 -16.67 -3.71
C ARG A 155 12.13 -17.62 -2.87
N PRO A 156 13.46 -17.61 -3.04
CA PRO A 156 14.32 -18.52 -2.32
C PRO A 156 14.17 -18.34 -0.81
N ARG A 157 14.04 -19.44 -0.07
CA ARG A 157 14.06 -19.37 1.40
C ARG A 157 15.49 -19.14 1.90
N LEU A 158 15.64 -18.27 2.89
CA LEU A 158 16.92 -18.05 3.55
C LEU A 158 17.21 -19.24 4.48
N LYS A 159 18.44 -19.75 4.42
CA LYS A 159 18.91 -20.70 5.43
C LYS A 159 19.02 -19.98 6.79
N PRO A 160 18.88 -20.68 7.94
CA PRO A 160 18.94 -20.05 9.27
C PRO A 160 20.14 -19.10 9.45
N GLY A 161 21.35 -19.55 9.14
CA GLY A 161 22.54 -18.70 9.24
C GLY A 161 22.57 -17.50 8.28
N GLN A 162 21.95 -17.61 7.10
CA GLN A 162 21.81 -16.48 6.17
C GLN A 162 20.80 -15.46 6.70
N ARG A 163 19.69 -15.94 7.29
CA ARG A 163 18.65 -15.13 7.93
C ARG A 163 19.23 -14.34 9.11
N ASP A 164 19.98 -14.99 9.99
CA ASP A 164 20.57 -14.33 11.15
C ASP A 164 21.58 -13.25 10.73
N CYS A 165 22.41 -13.54 9.72
CA CYS A 165 23.36 -12.57 9.17
C CYS A 165 22.64 -11.37 8.53
N ILE A 166 21.57 -11.59 7.75
CA ILE A 166 20.87 -10.48 7.09
C ILE A 166 20.07 -9.63 8.07
N VAL A 167 19.52 -10.23 9.14
CA VAL A 167 18.84 -9.49 10.22
C VAL A 167 19.82 -8.59 10.96
N LEU A 168 20.97 -9.13 11.40
CA LEU A 168 21.98 -8.32 12.10
C LEU A 168 22.60 -7.25 11.19
N SER A 169 22.82 -7.55 9.90
CA SER A 169 23.21 -6.55 8.91
C SER A 169 22.14 -5.47 8.73
N GLY A 170 20.85 -5.86 8.78
CA GLY A 170 19.69 -4.98 8.84
C GLY A 170 19.79 -3.94 9.94
N ARG A 171 20.14 -4.39 11.14
CA ARG A 171 20.36 -3.57 12.34
C ARG A 171 21.63 -2.73 12.35
N GLY A 172 22.43 -2.77 11.26
CA GLY A 172 23.63 -1.96 11.11
C GLY A 172 24.93 -2.60 11.63
N HIS A 173 24.91 -3.88 12.01
CA HIS A 173 26.14 -4.57 12.42
C HIS A 173 27.10 -4.80 11.26
N ARG A 174 28.39 -4.62 11.51
CA ARG A 174 29.48 -4.96 10.57
C ARG A 174 29.74 -6.47 10.59
N ASN A 175 30.30 -7.03 9.51
CA ASN A 175 30.57 -8.48 9.40
C ASN A 175 31.35 -9.04 10.60
N LYS A 176 32.35 -8.31 11.12
CA LYS A 176 33.07 -8.64 12.35
C LYS A 176 32.19 -8.78 13.58
N GLU A 177 31.26 -7.85 13.77
CA GLU A 177 30.34 -7.83 14.91
C GLU A 177 29.31 -8.97 14.78
N ILE A 178 28.85 -9.25 13.56
CA ILE A 178 27.97 -10.38 13.25
C ILE A 178 28.68 -11.69 13.54
N ALA A 179 29.92 -11.85 13.06
CA ALA A 179 30.74 -13.03 13.26
C ALA A 179 30.92 -13.32 14.75
N TYR A 180 31.29 -12.30 15.54
CA TYR A 180 31.39 -12.41 16.99
C TYR A 180 30.07 -12.83 17.64
N ARG A 181 28.95 -12.20 17.28
CA ARG A 181 27.62 -12.50 17.85
C ARG A 181 27.10 -13.90 17.54
N LEU A 182 27.40 -14.41 16.35
CA LEU A 182 26.91 -15.71 15.88
C LEU A 182 27.91 -16.86 16.10
N GLY A 183 29.08 -16.59 16.69
CA GLY A 183 30.14 -17.60 16.84
C GLY A 183 30.70 -18.09 15.50
N LEU A 184 30.76 -17.20 14.50
CA LEU A 184 31.23 -17.48 13.14
C LEU A 184 32.55 -16.75 12.85
N THR A 185 33.17 -17.07 11.71
CA THR A 185 34.25 -16.23 11.15
C THR A 185 33.67 -15.13 10.26
N GLU A 186 34.37 -14.01 10.09
CA GLU A 186 33.96 -12.94 9.14
C GLU A 186 33.77 -13.49 7.72
N ARG A 187 34.66 -14.40 7.29
CA ARG A 187 34.58 -15.09 6.00
C ARG A 187 33.30 -15.93 5.86
N THR A 188 32.84 -16.56 6.94
CA THR A 188 31.58 -17.33 6.95
C THR A 188 30.39 -16.40 6.75
N VAL A 189 30.36 -15.27 7.46
CA VAL A 189 29.31 -14.25 7.31
C VAL A 189 29.26 -13.72 5.88
N GLU A 190 30.42 -13.37 5.30
CA GLU A 190 30.52 -12.94 3.89
C GLU A 190 30.00 -14.01 2.92
N SER A 191 30.33 -15.28 3.15
CA SER A 191 29.83 -16.38 2.33
C SER A 191 28.30 -16.48 2.42
N TYR A 192 27.74 -16.45 3.63
CA TYR A 192 26.29 -16.53 3.83
C TYR A 192 25.55 -15.39 3.12
N LEU A 193 26.02 -14.15 3.26
CA LEU A 193 25.42 -12.99 2.60
C LEU A 193 25.55 -13.07 1.07
N ARG A 194 26.71 -13.47 0.55
CA ARG A 194 26.95 -13.65 -0.89
C ARG A 194 26.06 -14.73 -1.48
N ASP A 195 25.95 -15.88 -0.81
CA ASP A 195 25.16 -17.01 -1.29
C ASP A 195 23.66 -16.68 -1.26
N ALA A 196 23.21 -15.93 -0.25
CA ALA A 196 21.86 -15.39 -0.19
C ALA A 196 21.59 -14.37 -1.30
N CYS A 197 22.53 -13.44 -1.57
CA CYS A 197 22.42 -12.49 -2.68
C CYS A 197 22.26 -13.22 -4.03
N ARG A 198 23.08 -14.26 -4.25
CA ARG A 198 23.01 -15.10 -5.45
C ARG A 198 21.65 -15.78 -5.58
N ALA A 199 21.14 -16.37 -4.50
CA ALA A 199 19.84 -17.03 -4.50
C ALA A 199 18.72 -16.06 -4.91
N TYR A 200 18.76 -14.83 -4.39
CA TYR A 200 17.78 -13.78 -4.65
C TYR A 200 17.98 -13.01 -5.97
N GLY A 201 19.07 -13.27 -6.71
CA GLY A 201 19.39 -12.53 -7.93
C GLY A 201 19.74 -11.05 -7.69
N VAL A 202 20.20 -10.72 -6.48
CA VAL A 202 20.58 -9.34 -6.09
C VAL A 202 22.08 -9.21 -5.92
N ARG A 203 22.58 -7.98 -5.94
CA ARG A 203 24.04 -7.69 -5.95
C ARG A 203 24.57 -7.30 -4.58
N THR A 204 23.71 -6.78 -3.71
CA THR A 204 24.15 -6.20 -2.44
C THR A 204 23.31 -6.71 -1.27
N ALA A 205 23.91 -6.72 -0.07
CA ALA A 205 23.17 -6.98 1.16
C ALA A 205 22.04 -5.96 1.39
N LYS A 206 22.16 -4.74 0.85
CA LYS A 206 21.09 -3.73 0.90
C LYS A 206 19.86 -4.17 0.09
N GLU A 207 20.08 -4.60 -1.15
CA GLU A 207 19.01 -5.16 -2.01
C GLU A 207 18.44 -6.45 -1.43
N LEU A 208 19.29 -7.32 -0.87
CA LEU A 208 18.87 -8.56 -0.23
C LEU A 208 17.92 -8.32 0.94
N ARG A 209 18.16 -7.30 1.78
CA ARG A 209 17.24 -6.93 2.87
C ARG A 209 15.85 -6.60 2.34
N VAL A 210 15.77 -5.76 1.32
CA VAL A 210 14.49 -5.39 0.69
C VAL A 210 13.82 -6.62 0.09
N ALA A 211 14.57 -7.44 -0.65
CA ALA A 211 14.04 -8.62 -1.30
C ALA A 211 13.53 -9.68 -0.29
N ALA A 212 14.24 -9.87 0.82
CA ALA A 212 13.88 -10.78 1.91
C ALA A 212 12.64 -10.30 2.68
N VAL A 213 12.52 -8.99 2.95
CA VAL A 213 11.27 -8.40 3.50
C VAL A 213 10.11 -8.67 2.56
N LEU A 214 10.27 -8.33 1.27
CA LEU A 214 9.23 -8.55 0.28
C LEU A 214 8.88 -10.04 0.09
N ALA A 215 9.77 -10.96 0.46
CA ALA A 215 9.54 -12.41 0.45
C ALA A 215 8.88 -12.93 1.72
N GLY A 216 8.79 -12.12 2.78
CA GLY A 216 8.29 -12.53 4.09
C GLY A 216 9.27 -13.39 4.89
N GLU A 217 10.55 -13.46 4.51
CA GLU A 217 11.56 -14.23 5.26
C GLU A 217 12.01 -13.50 6.54
N ILE A 218 11.94 -12.17 6.52
CA ILE A 218 12.24 -11.28 7.64
C ILE A 218 11.21 -10.14 7.70
N GLY A 219 10.89 -9.69 8.91
CA GLY A 219 10.06 -8.51 9.17
C GLY A 219 10.85 -7.20 9.13
N ILE A 220 10.14 -6.08 8.93
CA ILE A 220 10.74 -4.73 9.04
C ILE A 220 11.16 -4.46 10.49
N ASP A 221 10.35 -4.90 11.45
CA ASP A 221 10.59 -4.84 12.90
C ASP A 221 11.86 -5.60 13.31
N GLU A 222 12.23 -6.65 12.58
CA GLU A 222 13.44 -7.41 12.87
C GLU A 222 14.72 -6.65 12.48
N ILE A 223 14.66 -5.85 11.42
CA ILE A 223 15.82 -5.12 10.86
C ILE A 223 15.86 -3.65 11.29
N TYR A 224 14.74 -3.10 11.75
CA TYR A 224 14.60 -1.72 12.15
C TYR A 224 13.88 -1.69 13.50
N GLN A 225 14.59 -1.27 14.55
CA GLN A 225 13.95 -0.96 15.82
C GLN A 225 13.30 0.41 15.67
N LEU A 226 11.97 0.44 15.55
CA LEU A 226 11.22 1.68 15.72
C LEU A 226 11.53 2.21 17.14
N PRO A 227 11.79 3.52 17.30
CA PRO A 227 11.97 4.13 18.61
C PRO A 227 10.73 3.99 19.49
#